data_AF-A0A941P683-F1
#
_entry.id   AF-A0A941P683-F1
#
_cell.length_a   1.000
_cell.length_b   1.000
_cell.length_c   1.000
_cell.angle_alpha   90.00
_cell.angle_beta   90.00
_cell.angle_gamma   90.00
#
_symmetry.space_group_name_H-M   'P 1'
#
loop_
_entity.id
_entity.type
_entity.pdbx_description
1 polymer ?
#
loop_
_entity_poly.entity_id
_entity_poly.type
_entity_poly.pdbx_seq_one_letter_code
_entity_poly.pdbx_strand_id
1 'polypeptide(L)'
;MQPTLLRPSVAHLALPFFDDAHRRIAAALPDWANAQAVDESDDRAACRDWVRRLGQGGWLRYCVAAKHGGALDQLDSRALVVLRETLAFYSPLADFAFAMQGLGSGAISLAGTPSQQSAYLPAVARGDKIAAFALSEPDAGSDVAAMKTEATRQGKTQAGGLKDSESKAWRLSGTKTWISNGGLADFYCVFAKTEPQAGSRGITAFIVDRGA
;
A
#
# COMPACT_ATOMS: atom_id res chain seq x y z
N MET A 1 4.40 -40.67 4.94
CA MET A 1 4.52 -39.65 6.00
C MET A 1 3.90 -38.38 5.47
N GLN A 2 2.89 -37.80 6.13
CA GLN A 2 2.47 -36.45 5.78
C GLN A 2 3.64 -35.50 6.11
N PRO A 3 4.02 -34.59 5.21
CA PRO A 3 5.06 -33.62 5.52
C PRO A 3 4.62 -32.78 6.72
N THR A 4 5.52 -32.63 7.70
CA THR A 4 5.29 -31.78 8.87
C THR A 4 5.09 -30.35 8.38
N LEU A 5 3.89 -29.79 8.56
CA LEU A 5 3.59 -28.40 8.23
C LEU A 5 4.47 -27.50 9.11
N LEU A 6 5.39 -26.77 8.49
CA LEU A 6 6.20 -25.76 9.18
C LEU A 6 5.26 -24.68 9.73
N ARG A 7 5.45 -24.28 10.99
CA ARG A 7 4.66 -23.21 11.64
C ARG A 7 5.57 -22.28 12.44
N PRO A 8 5.34 -20.96 12.41
CA PRO A 8 6.06 -20.03 13.27
C PRO A 8 5.68 -20.23 14.74
N SER A 9 6.58 -19.86 15.66
CA SER A 9 6.30 -19.90 17.09
C SER A 9 5.28 -18.84 17.47
N VAL A 10 4.24 -19.24 18.21
CA VAL A 10 3.19 -18.33 18.71
C VAL A 10 3.34 -18.04 20.21
N ALA A 11 4.44 -18.46 20.84
CA ALA A 11 4.63 -18.32 22.28
C ALA A 11 4.57 -16.85 22.76
N HIS A 12 5.06 -15.92 21.93
CA HIS A 12 5.03 -14.48 22.23
C HIS A 12 3.60 -13.92 22.30
N LEU A 13 2.60 -14.57 21.71
CA LEU A 13 1.20 -14.15 21.79
C LEU A 13 0.61 -14.35 23.19
N ALA A 14 1.25 -15.12 24.08
CA ALA A 14 0.84 -15.24 25.48
C ALA A 14 1.04 -13.94 26.28
N LEU A 15 1.85 -13.00 25.77
CA LEU A 15 2.03 -11.69 26.38
C LEU A 15 0.71 -10.89 26.42
N PRO A 16 0.52 -10.01 27.42
CA PRO A 16 -0.73 -9.25 27.58
C PRO A 16 -0.97 -8.18 26.51
N PHE A 17 -0.06 -8.02 25.54
CA PHE A 17 -0.20 -7.09 24.44
C PHE A 17 -1.15 -7.58 23.35
N PHE A 18 -1.44 -8.88 23.28
CA PHE A 18 -2.24 -9.51 22.23
C PHE A 18 -3.60 -9.98 22.75
N ASP A 19 -4.65 -9.72 21.99
CA ASP A 19 -6.02 -10.16 22.26
C ASP A 19 -6.45 -11.32 21.33
N ASP A 20 -7.72 -11.72 21.42
CA ASP A 20 -8.29 -12.82 20.64
C ASP A 20 -8.25 -12.60 19.12
N ALA A 21 -8.29 -11.35 18.64
CA ALA A 21 -8.20 -11.09 17.21
C ALA A 21 -6.82 -11.51 16.68
N HIS A 22 -5.75 -11.17 17.42
CA HIS A 22 -4.38 -11.56 17.08
C HIS A 22 -4.18 -13.07 17.11
N ARG A 23 -4.72 -13.74 18.15
CA ARG A 23 -4.64 -15.20 18.28
C ARG A 23 -5.38 -15.93 17.16
N ARG A 24 -6.54 -15.40 16.71
CA ARG A 24 -7.28 -15.95 15.57
C ARG A 24 -6.48 -15.85 14.27
N ILE A 25 -5.81 -14.72 14.02
CA ILE A 25 -4.94 -14.57 12.86
C ILE A 25 -3.82 -15.60 12.90
N ALA A 26 -3.09 -15.68 14.02
CA ALA A 26 -1.95 -16.58 14.17
C ALA A 26 -2.35 -18.07 14.10
N ALA A 27 -3.60 -18.41 14.45
CA ALA A 27 -4.11 -19.76 14.31
C ALA A 27 -4.49 -20.11 12.86
N ALA A 28 -5.08 -19.17 12.12
CA ALA A 28 -5.65 -19.44 10.80
C ALA A 28 -4.68 -19.20 9.63
N LEU A 29 -3.83 -18.17 9.71
CA LEU A 29 -2.96 -17.80 8.60
C LEU A 29 -1.91 -18.87 8.25
N PRO A 30 -1.27 -19.58 9.20
CA PRO A 30 -0.34 -20.67 8.89
C PRO A 30 -0.92 -21.77 7.99
N ASP A 31 -2.15 -22.19 8.27
CA ASP A 31 -2.80 -23.24 7.47
C ASP A 31 -3.16 -22.74 6.08
N TRP A 32 -3.64 -21.49 5.98
CA TRP A 32 -3.88 -20.87 4.68
C TRP A 32 -2.58 -20.71 3.88
N ALA A 33 -1.49 -20.27 4.50
CA ALA A 33 -0.20 -20.04 3.85
C ALA A 33 0.44 -21.35 3.34
N ASN A 34 0.45 -22.39 4.16
CA ASN A 34 0.95 -23.72 3.76
C ASN A 34 0.15 -24.33 2.59
N ALA A 35 -1.13 -23.99 2.45
CA ALA A 35 -1.97 -24.46 1.36
C ALA A 35 -1.72 -23.71 0.03
N GLN A 36 -0.92 -22.64 0.03
CA GLN A 36 -0.61 -21.89 -1.19
C GLN A 36 0.58 -22.53 -1.92
N ALA A 37 0.41 -22.70 -3.23
CA ALA A 37 1.49 -22.98 -4.16
C ALA A 37 1.51 -21.86 -5.21
N VAL A 38 2.58 -21.07 -5.18
CA VAL A 38 2.84 -19.96 -6.11
C VAL A 38 4.24 -20.16 -6.68
N ASP A 39 4.35 -20.11 -8.00
CA ASP A 39 5.64 -20.11 -8.68
C ASP A 39 6.22 -18.69 -8.61
N GLU A 40 7.31 -18.53 -7.86
CA GLU A 40 7.99 -17.25 -7.63
C GLU A 40 9.18 -17.01 -8.56
N SER A 41 9.34 -17.82 -9.63
CA SER A 41 10.42 -17.64 -10.61
C SER A 41 10.27 -16.36 -11.46
N ASP A 42 9.04 -15.90 -11.68
CA ASP A 42 8.70 -14.57 -12.19
C ASP A 42 8.06 -13.75 -11.06
N ASP A 43 8.83 -12.84 -10.49
CA ASP A 43 8.43 -12.03 -9.33
C ASP A 43 7.19 -11.17 -9.60
N ARG A 44 7.03 -10.67 -10.83
CA ARG A 44 5.91 -9.81 -11.25
C ARG A 44 4.63 -10.62 -11.37
N ALA A 45 4.69 -11.78 -12.01
CA ALA A 45 3.55 -12.68 -12.12
C ALA A 45 3.14 -13.21 -10.74
N ALA A 46 4.11 -13.63 -9.93
CA ALA A 46 3.90 -14.13 -8.58
C ALA A 46 3.32 -13.06 -7.65
N CYS A 47 3.78 -11.81 -7.70
CA CYS A 47 3.19 -10.71 -6.93
C CYS A 47 1.70 -10.51 -7.23
N ARG A 48 1.31 -10.55 -8.52
CA ARG A 48 -0.10 -10.45 -8.90
C ARG A 48 -0.92 -11.63 -8.36
N ASP A 49 -0.37 -12.83 -8.43
CA ASP A 49 -1.03 -14.03 -7.90
C ASP A 49 -1.15 -13.96 -6.37
N TRP A 50 -0.11 -13.50 -5.67
CA TRP A 50 -0.14 -13.29 -4.22
C TRP A 50 -1.18 -12.27 -3.79
N VAL A 51 -1.25 -11.09 -4.41
CA VAL A 51 -2.27 -10.08 -4.09
C VAL A 51 -3.68 -10.65 -4.27
N ARG A 52 -3.92 -11.34 -5.39
CA ARG A 52 -5.21 -11.99 -5.69
C ARG A 52 -5.57 -13.03 -4.62
N ARG A 53 -4.65 -13.92 -4.27
CA ARG A 53 -4.86 -14.96 -3.25
C ARG A 53 -5.09 -14.36 -1.87
N LEU A 54 -4.26 -13.41 -1.45
CA LEU A 54 -4.39 -12.71 -0.17
C LEU A 54 -5.75 -12.00 -0.07
N GLY A 55 -6.22 -11.39 -1.17
CA GLY A 55 -7.54 -10.79 -1.28
C GLY A 55 -8.67 -11.80 -1.14
N GLN A 56 -8.62 -12.91 -1.90
CA GLN A 56 -9.60 -14.00 -1.83
C GLN A 56 -9.63 -14.69 -0.46
N GLY A 57 -8.48 -14.83 0.19
CA GLY A 57 -8.36 -15.35 1.56
C GLY A 57 -8.84 -14.35 2.63
N GLY A 58 -9.18 -13.12 2.25
CA GLY A 58 -9.63 -12.07 3.16
C GLY A 58 -8.51 -11.44 3.99
N TRP A 59 -7.25 -11.74 3.72
CA TRP A 59 -6.10 -11.24 4.48
C TRP A 59 -5.81 -9.77 4.20
N LEU A 60 -6.03 -9.29 2.98
CA LEU A 60 -5.89 -7.86 2.65
C LEU A 60 -6.93 -6.97 3.33
N ARG A 61 -8.00 -7.55 3.91
CA ARG A 61 -8.98 -6.81 4.71
C ARG A 61 -8.37 -6.24 5.99
N TYR A 62 -7.22 -6.73 6.45
CA TYR A 62 -6.52 -6.12 7.59
C TYR A 62 -5.73 -4.86 7.19
N CYS A 63 -5.56 -4.58 5.89
CA CYS A 63 -4.89 -3.38 5.37
C CYS A 63 -5.81 -2.14 5.31
N VAL A 64 -7.12 -2.29 5.57
CA VAL A 64 -8.09 -1.18 5.58
C VAL A 64 -9.08 -1.33 6.74
N ALA A 65 -9.76 -0.24 7.10
CA ALA A 65 -10.79 -0.24 8.15
C ALA A 65 -12.11 -0.90 7.70
N ALA A 66 -12.90 -1.43 8.64
CA ALA A 66 -14.16 -2.15 8.38
C ALA A 66 -15.16 -1.36 7.52
N LYS A 67 -15.28 -0.04 7.74
CA LYS A 67 -16.11 0.86 6.94
C LYS A 67 -15.79 0.87 5.44
N HIS A 68 -14.65 0.33 5.04
CA HIS A 68 -14.19 0.20 3.65
C HIS A 68 -13.99 -1.27 3.21
N GLY A 69 -14.60 -2.23 3.92
CA GLY A 69 -14.47 -3.66 3.64
C GLY A 69 -13.40 -4.38 4.47
N GLY A 70 -12.82 -3.70 5.47
CA GLY A 70 -11.80 -4.26 6.35
C GLY A 70 -12.29 -5.35 7.31
N ALA A 71 -11.36 -6.01 7.99
CA ALA A 71 -11.63 -7.08 8.95
C ALA A 71 -11.84 -6.55 10.38
N LEU A 72 -11.26 -5.38 10.69
CA LEU A 72 -11.30 -4.73 12.00
C LEU A 72 -11.79 -3.29 11.84
N ASP A 73 -12.39 -2.72 12.89
CA ASP A 73 -12.98 -1.37 12.85
C ASP A 73 -11.99 -0.28 12.44
N GLN A 74 -10.72 -0.44 12.86
CA GLN A 74 -9.59 0.41 12.51
C GLN A 74 -8.40 -0.46 12.15
N LEU A 75 -7.36 0.16 11.58
CA LEU A 75 -6.07 -0.51 11.40
C LEU A 75 -5.49 -0.85 12.78
N ASP A 76 -5.14 -2.13 12.99
CA ASP A 76 -4.46 -2.59 14.19
C ASP A 76 -3.02 -2.97 13.84
N SER A 77 -2.06 -2.23 14.38
CA SER A 77 -0.63 -2.45 14.13
C SER A 77 -0.16 -3.83 14.56
N ARG A 78 -0.70 -4.40 15.64
CA ARG A 78 -0.31 -5.74 16.12
C ARG A 78 -0.87 -6.82 15.19
N ALA A 79 -2.09 -6.65 14.68
CA ALA A 79 -2.65 -7.55 13.66
C ALA A 79 -1.79 -7.54 12.39
N LEU A 80 -1.37 -6.36 11.92
CA LEU A 80 -0.46 -6.21 10.78
C LEU A 80 0.90 -6.88 11.04
N VAL A 81 1.45 -6.75 12.24
CA VAL A 81 2.71 -7.43 12.62
C VAL A 81 2.57 -8.94 12.55
N VAL A 82 1.53 -9.53 13.15
CA VAL A 82 1.32 -10.99 13.14
C VAL A 82 1.15 -11.52 11.71
N LEU A 83 0.42 -10.79 10.85
CA LEU A 83 0.24 -11.14 9.45
C LEU A 83 1.57 -11.14 8.70
N ARG A 84 2.34 -10.06 8.81
CA ARG A 84 3.63 -9.91 8.12
C ARG A 84 4.68 -10.90 8.61
N GLU A 85 4.80 -11.08 9.92
CA GLU A 85 5.70 -12.08 10.52
C GLU A 85 5.39 -13.48 9.99
N THR A 86 4.11 -13.85 9.98
CA THR A 86 3.67 -15.17 9.50
C THR A 86 3.90 -15.32 8.01
N LEU A 87 3.52 -14.34 7.18
CA LEU A 87 3.73 -14.42 5.73
C LEU A 87 5.22 -14.50 5.38
N ALA A 88 6.06 -13.67 6.02
CA ALA A 88 7.50 -13.65 5.77
C ALA A 88 8.19 -14.96 6.15
N PHE A 89 7.65 -15.69 7.13
CA PHE A 89 8.13 -17.04 7.48
C PHE A 89 7.95 -18.05 6.33
N TYR A 90 6.89 -17.91 5.51
CA TYR A 90 6.61 -18.83 4.40
C TYR A 90 7.13 -18.33 3.05
N SER A 91 6.92 -17.05 2.73
CA SER A 91 7.38 -16.43 1.51
C SER A 91 7.65 -14.94 1.73
N PRO A 92 8.87 -14.46 1.45
CA PRO A 92 9.16 -13.03 1.48
C PRO A 92 8.34 -12.26 0.42
N LEU A 93 7.97 -12.91 -0.69
CA LEU A 93 7.16 -12.28 -1.73
C LEU A 93 5.69 -12.16 -1.32
N ALA A 94 5.15 -13.13 -0.58
CA ALA A 94 3.82 -13.04 0.02
C ALA A 94 3.74 -11.91 1.06
N ASP A 95 4.76 -11.76 1.92
CA ASP A 95 4.86 -10.62 2.83
C ASP A 95 4.91 -9.30 2.07
N PHE A 96 5.77 -9.20 1.05
CA PHE A 96 5.87 -8.02 0.21
C PHE A 96 4.51 -7.64 -0.42
N ALA A 97 3.82 -8.61 -1.03
CA ALA A 97 2.52 -8.40 -1.65
C ALA A 97 1.48 -7.88 -0.64
N PHE A 98 1.45 -8.43 0.56
CA PHE A 98 0.58 -7.96 1.64
C PHE A 98 0.96 -6.55 2.13
N ALA A 99 2.25 -6.34 2.43
CA ALA A 99 2.77 -5.10 3.01
C ALA A 99 2.50 -3.90 2.09
N MET A 100 2.68 -4.09 0.78
CA MET A 100 2.48 -3.03 -0.20
C MET A 100 1.03 -2.60 -0.36
N GLN A 101 0.05 -3.49 -0.12
CA GLN A 101 -1.36 -3.12 -0.13
C GLN A 101 -1.70 -2.16 1.02
N GLY A 102 -1.16 -2.43 2.22
CA GLY A 102 -1.26 -1.52 3.36
C GLY A 102 -0.53 -0.20 3.14
N LEU A 103 0.76 -0.24 2.81
CA LEU A 103 1.58 0.96 2.63
C LEU A 103 1.09 1.83 1.47
N GLY A 104 0.82 1.23 0.31
CA GLY A 104 0.39 1.94 -0.90
C GLY A 104 -0.98 2.59 -0.78
N SER A 105 -1.86 2.10 0.09
CA SER A 105 -3.18 2.68 0.34
C SER A 105 -3.25 3.52 1.62
N GLY A 106 -2.21 3.50 2.47
CA GLY A 106 -2.22 4.13 3.79
C GLY A 106 -2.50 5.63 3.76
N ALA A 107 -1.97 6.37 2.77
CA ALA A 107 -2.25 7.80 2.62
C ALA A 107 -3.74 8.07 2.36
N ILE A 108 -4.41 7.20 1.59
CA ILE A 108 -5.86 7.28 1.32
C ILE A 108 -6.65 6.96 2.59
N SER A 109 -6.24 5.92 3.33
CA SER A 109 -6.85 5.54 4.61
C SER A 109 -6.80 6.67 5.64
N LEU A 110 -5.69 7.40 5.71
CA LEU A 110 -5.48 8.47 6.68
C LEU A 110 -6.09 9.82 6.27
N ALA A 111 -5.95 10.22 5.01
CA ALA A 111 -6.22 11.59 4.56
C ALA A 111 -7.12 11.69 3.32
N GLY A 112 -7.56 10.56 2.75
CA GLY A 112 -8.48 10.56 1.62
C GLY A 112 -9.85 11.13 1.99
N THR A 113 -10.46 11.86 1.07
CA THR A 113 -11.88 12.24 1.18
C THR A 113 -12.76 10.97 1.19
N PRO A 114 -14.01 11.06 1.68
CA PRO A 114 -14.93 9.92 1.63
C PRO A 114 -15.08 9.30 0.23
N SER A 115 -15.10 10.13 -0.81
CA SER A 115 -15.16 9.68 -2.20
C SER A 115 -13.91 8.88 -2.64
N GLN A 116 -12.71 9.35 -2.28
CA GLN A 116 -11.46 8.65 -2.57
C GLN A 116 -11.36 7.35 -1.76
N GLN A 117 -11.72 7.37 -0.47
CA GLN A 117 -11.71 6.17 0.34
C GLN A 117 -12.65 5.09 -0.23
N SER A 118 -13.86 5.47 -0.63
CA SER A 118 -14.85 4.56 -1.23
C SER A 118 -14.38 4.00 -2.59
N ALA A 119 -13.70 4.81 -3.41
CA ALA A 119 -13.25 4.41 -4.73
C ALA A 119 -12.07 3.41 -4.70
N TYR A 120 -11.17 3.50 -3.71
CA TYR A 120 -9.91 2.74 -3.72
C TYR A 120 -9.86 1.62 -2.67
N LEU A 121 -10.23 1.91 -1.42
CA LEU A 121 -9.96 1.00 -0.29
C LEU A 121 -10.71 -0.34 -0.37
N PRO A 122 -11.98 -0.41 -0.80
CA PRO A 122 -12.64 -1.70 -0.99
C PRO A 122 -11.97 -2.59 -2.05
N ALA A 123 -11.43 -2.00 -3.13
CA ALA A 123 -10.73 -2.75 -4.16
C ALA A 123 -9.36 -3.26 -3.66
N VAL A 124 -8.67 -2.47 -2.84
CA VAL A 124 -7.43 -2.91 -2.15
C VAL A 124 -7.72 -4.10 -1.22
N ALA A 125 -8.80 -4.02 -0.43
CA ALA A 125 -9.20 -5.07 0.52
C ALA A 125 -9.53 -6.41 -0.16
N ARG A 126 -10.05 -6.38 -1.39
CA ARG A 126 -10.36 -7.56 -2.19
C ARG A 126 -9.18 -8.06 -3.04
N GLY A 127 -8.11 -7.27 -3.14
CA GLY A 127 -6.98 -7.56 -4.04
C GLY A 127 -7.25 -7.26 -5.51
N ASP A 128 -8.29 -6.46 -5.82
CA ASP A 128 -8.65 -6.08 -7.19
C ASP A 128 -7.79 -4.93 -7.74
N LYS A 129 -7.16 -4.15 -6.85
CA LYS A 129 -6.22 -3.08 -7.20
C LYS A 129 -4.92 -3.25 -6.43
N ILE A 130 -3.80 -3.28 -7.15
CA ILE A 130 -2.45 -3.27 -6.60
C ILE A 130 -2.05 -1.83 -6.30
N ALA A 131 -1.64 -1.56 -5.06
CA ALA A 131 -1.26 -0.23 -4.60
C ALA A 131 0.26 -0.02 -4.65
N ALA A 132 0.68 1.24 -4.79
CA ALA A 132 2.07 1.66 -4.66
C ALA A 132 2.21 3.00 -3.95
N PHE A 133 3.38 3.19 -3.32
CA PHE A 133 3.73 4.39 -2.57
C PHE A 133 4.97 5.04 -3.21
N ALA A 134 4.80 6.24 -3.78
CA ALA A 134 5.79 6.89 -4.63
C ALA A 134 6.35 8.16 -3.97
N LEU A 135 7.36 7.96 -3.12
CA LEU A 135 7.99 9.02 -2.31
C LEU A 135 9.43 9.32 -2.75
N SER A 136 10.31 8.32 -2.71
CA SER A 136 11.75 8.46 -2.93
C SER A 136 12.11 8.88 -4.34
N GLU A 137 13.18 9.66 -4.46
CA GLU A 137 13.77 10.16 -5.70
C GLU A 137 15.24 9.75 -5.81
N PRO A 138 15.85 9.79 -7.00
CA PRO A 138 17.27 9.43 -7.16
C PRO A 138 18.20 10.19 -6.21
N ASP A 139 17.90 11.47 -5.97
CA ASP A 139 18.71 12.36 -5.13
C ASP A 139 18.14 12.53 -3.70
N ALA A 140 16.98 11.95 -3.38
CA ALA A 140 16.27 12.20 -2.12
C ALA A 140 15.54 10.96 -1.61
N GLY A 141 16.17 10.25 -0.67
CA GLY A 141 15.59 9.12 0.08
C GLY A 141 15.36 9.49 1.55
N SER A 142 16.42 9.51 2.35
CA SER A 142 16.36 9.88 3.77
C SER A 142 15.94 11.34 3.98
N ASP A 143 16.43 12.26 3.14
CA ASP A 143 16.00 13.66 3.14
C ASP A 143 14.79 13.87 2.22
N VAL A 144 13.63 13.41 2.67
CA VAL A 144 12.36 13.51 1.93
C VAL A 144 12.00 14.98 1.63
N ALA A 145 12.40 15.91 2.49
CA ALA A 145 12.07 17.32 2.32
C ALA A 145 12.76 17.95 1.11
N ALA A 146 13.89 17.38 0.66
CA ALA A 146 14.66 17.81 -0.51
C ALA A 146 14.13 17.27 -1.86
N MET A 147 13.01 16.55 -1.89
CA MET A 147 12.41 16.07 -3.14
C MET A 147 12.16 17.20 -4.14
N LYS A 148 12.35 16.90 -5.43
CA LYS A 148 12.27 17.82 -6.57
C LYS A 148 11.09 17.55 -7.49
N THR A 149 10.36 16.44 -7.35
CA THR A 149 9.12 16.24 -8.12
C THR A 149 8.14 17.34 -7.78
N GLU A 150 7.67 18.07 -8.78
CA GLU A 150 6.75 19.20 -8.62
C GLU A 150 5.37 18.87 -9.16
N ALA A 151 4.35 19.44 -8.52
CA ALA A 151 2.98 19.43 -9.01
C ALA A 151 2.54 20.89 -9.22
N THR A 152 2.19 21.23 -10.46
CA THR A 152 1.71 22.56 -10.86
C THR A 152 0.27 22.49 -11.36
N ARG A 153 -0.56 23.50 -11.06
CA ARG A 153 -1.94 23.53 -11.59
C ARG A 153 -1.91 23.80 -13.10
N GLN A 154 -2.61 22.97 -13.88
CA GLN A 154 -2.80 23.25 -15.30
C GLN A 154 -3.62 24.54 -15.46
N GLY A 155 -3.18 25.44 -16.34
CA GLY A 155 -3.79 26.78 -16.50
C GLY A 155 -3.10 27.91 -15.73
N LYS A 156 -2.09 27.63 -14.90
CA LYS A 156 -1.16 28.65 -14.37
C LYS A 156 0.11 28.72 -15.23
N THR A 157 -0.01 29.16 -16.48
CA THR A 157 1.16 29.62 -17.23
C THR A 157 1.57 30.99 -16.67
N GLN A 158 2.84 31.12 -16.25
CA GLN A 158 3.41 32.47 -16.18
C GLN A 158 3.59 32.98 -17.61
N ALA A 159 3.22 34.26 -17.80
CA ALA A 159 3.17 35.02 -19.04
C ALA A 159 2.05 34.65 -20.05
N GLY A 160 0.93 35.36 -19.94
CA GLY A 160 0.26 35.91 -21.14
C GLY A 160 -0.79 35.09 -21.90
N GLY A 161 -1.40 34.04 -21.33
CA GLY A 161 -2.43 33.27 -22.05
C GLY A 161 -3.55 32.76 -21.14
N LEU A 162 -4.79 33.13 -21.51
CA LEU A 162 -6.12 32.73 -21.02
C LEU A 162 -6.20 31.85 -19.75
N LYS A 163 -6.75 32.47 -18.70
CA LYS A 163 -7.15 31.85 -17.43
C LYS A 163 -8.35 30.91 -17.63
N ASP A 164 -8.10 29.62 -17.71
CA ASP A 164 -9.13 28.64 -17.30
C ASP A 164 -9.08 28.52 -15.78
N SER A 165 -9.87 29.34 -15.09
CA SER A 165 -9.97 29.33 -13.62
C SER A 165 -10.69 28.11 -13.04
N GLU A 166 -11.09 27.13 -13.86
CA GLU A 166 -11.90 25.98 -13.46
C GLU A 166 -11.18 24.63 -13.54
N SER A 167 -10.01 24.56 -14.18
CA SER A 167 -9.27 23.29 -14.24
C SER A 167 -8.69 22.93 -12.87
N LYS A 168 -9.24 21.89 -12.26
CA LYS A 168 -8.71 21.28 -11.02
C LYS A 168 -7.51 20.37 -11.29
N ALA A 169 -7.05 20.27 -12.54
CA ALA A 169 -5.99 19.35 -12.93
C ALA A 169 -4.61 19.81 -12.46
N TRP A 170 -3.80 18.85 -12.03
CA TRP A 170 -2.38 19.05 -11.69
C TRP A 170 -1.51 18.37 -12.75
N ARG A 171 -0.40 19.01 -13.11
CA ARG A 171 0.69 18.41 -13.88
C ARG A 171 1.81 18.07 -12.90
N LEU A 172 2.13 16.79 -12.79
CA LEU A 172 3.28 16.32 -12.03
C LEU A 172 4.48 16.18 -12.98
N SER A 173 5.64 16.67 -12.55
CA SER A 173 6.88 16.61 -13.33
C SER A 173 8.04 16.27 -12.40
N GLY A 174 8.74 15.17 -12.68
CA GLY A 174 9.85 14.69 -11.88
C GLY A 174 10.07 13.19 -12.04
N THR A 175 10.91 12.63 -11.18
CA THR A 175 11.28 11.21 -11.21
C THR A 175 11.18 10.63 -9.81
N LYS A 176 10.44 9.52 -9.68
CA LYS A 176 10.43 8.66 -8.50
C LYS A 176 11.21 7.39 -8.78
N THR A 177 11.87 6.82 -7.77
CA THR A 177 12.65 5.59 -7.90
C THR A 177 12.56 4.75 -6.62
N TRP A 178 12.94 3.47 -6.71
CA TRP A 178 12.75 2.46 -5.67
C TRP A 178 11.28 2.21 -5.31
N ILE A 179 10.39 2.41 -6.30
CA ILE A 179 8.96 2.28 -6.09
C ILE A 179 8.56 0.81 -6.21
N SER A 180 8.38 0.17 -5.06
CA SER A 180 7.75 -1.15 -4.96
C SER A 180 6.42 -1.18 -5.73
N ASN A 181 6.17 -2.28 -6.44
CA ASN A 181 5.08 -2.43 -7.43
C ASN A 181 5.18 -1.49 -8.66
N GLY A 182 6.34 -0.88 -8.92
CA GLY A 182 6.62 -0.13 -10.15
C GLY A 182 6.35 -0.97 -11.42
N GLY A 183 5.45 -0.48 -12.27
CA GLY A 183 4.98 -1.20 -13.46
C GLY A 183 3.93 -2.30 -13.20
N LEU A 184 3.56 -2.55 -11.94
CA LEU A 184 2.48 -3.49 -11.57
C LEU A 184 1.25 -2.77 -11.04
N ALA A 185 1.44 -1.74 -10.22
CA ALA A 185 0.35 -1.07 -9.50
C ALA A 185 -0.69 -0.45 -10.44
N ASP A 186 -1.94 -0.48 -9.97
CA ASP A 186 -3.08 0.15 -10.62
C ASP A 186 -3.20 1.62 -10.23
N PHE A 187 -2.64 2.01 -9.08
CA PHE A 187 -2.52 3.40 -8.66
C PHE A 187 -1.29 3.61 -7.77
N TYR A 188 -0.84 4.86 -7.74
CA TYR A 188 0.29 5.33 -6.95
C TYR A 188 -0.17 6.46 -6.04
N CYS A 189 0.16 6.38 -4.75
CA CYS A 189 0.18 7.56 -3.89
C CYS A 189 1.51 8.31 -4.12
N VAL A 190 1.48 9.35 -4.95
CA VAL A 190 2.66 10.14 -5.36
C VAL A 190 2.80 11.39 -4.50
N PHE A 191 4.01 11.65 -3.99
CA PHE A 191 4.31 12.85 -3.23
C PHE A 191 5.10 13.83 -4.08
N ALA A 192 4.62 15.07 -4.16
CA ALA A 192 5.23 16.12 -4.97
C ALA A 192 5.13 17.49 -4.30
N LYS A 193 6.06 18.38 -4.62
CA LYS A 193 6.08 19.77 -4.17
C LYS A 193 4.99 20.56 -4.89
N THR A 194 4.06 21.11 -4.14
CA THR A 194 3.13 22.15 -4.62
C THR A 194 3.60 23.54 -4.21
N GLU A 195 4.42 23.63 -3.17
CA GLU A 195 5.04 24.87 -2.69
C GLU A 195 6.54 24.63 -2.41
N PRO A 196 7.43 24.70 -3.44
CA PRO A 196 8.84 24.33 -3.30
C PRO A 196 9.57 25.06 -2.16
N GLN A 197 9.24 26.33 -1.94
CA GLN A 197 9.87 27.19 -0.92
C GLN A 197 9.44 26.88 0.52
N ALA A 198 8.38 26.09 0.71
CA ALA A 198 7.85 25.77 2.05
C ALA A 198 8.52 24.55 2.71
N GLY A 199 9.61 24.03 2.14
CA GLY A 199 10.32 22.87 2.68
C GLY A 199 9.39 21.65 2.79
N SER A 200 9.44 20.93 3.91
CA SER A 200 8.58 19.76 4.15
C SER A 200 7.07 20.08 4.13
N ARG A 201 6.68 21.32 4.46
CA ARG A 201 5.28 21.76 4.46
C ARG A 201 4.71 21.99 3.06
N GLY A 202 5.58 22.04 2.04
CA GLY A 202 5.18 22.27 0.65
C GLY A 202 4.88 21.00 -0.14
N ILE A 203 4.79 19.83 0.51
CA ILE A 203 4.57 18.53 -0.12
C ILE A 203 3.09 18.17 -0.07
N THR A 204 2.53 17.79 -1.21
CA THR A 204 1.17 17.27 -1.34
C THR A 204 1.21 15.83 -1.84
N ALA A 205 0.30 14.99 -1.32
CA ALA A 205 0.08 13.63 -1.81
C ALA A 205 -1.03 13.61 -2.88
N PHE A 206 -0.80 12.87 -3.95
CA PHE A 206 -1.72 12.70 -5.08
C PHE A 206 -2.00 11.22 -5.28
N ILE A 207 -3.25 10.88 -5.59
CA ILE A 207 -3.59 9.55 -6.11
C ILE A 207 -3.47 9.64 -7.63
N VAL A 208 -2.60 8.83 -8.21
CA VAL A 208 -2.37 8.78 -9.67
C VAL A 208 -2.69 7.39 -10.16
N ASP A 209 -3.77 7.25 -10.92
CA ASP A 209 -4.12 6.00 -11.58
C ASP A 209 -3.10 5.65 -12.66
N ARG A 210 -2.90 4.35 -12.88
CA ARG A 210 -2.04 3.87 -13.96
C ARG A 210 -2.58 4.34 -15.32
N GLY A 211 -1.73 5.00 -16.10
CA GLY A 211 -2.06 5.46 -17.45
C GLY A 211 -2.72 6.84 -17.52
N ALA A 212 -2.80 7.56 -16.39
CA ALA A 212 -3.16 8.97 -16.35
C ALA A 212 -2.12 9.88 -17.03
#